data_AF-A0A346PPP4-F1
#
_entry.id   AF-A0A346PPP4-F1
#
_cell.length_a   1.000
_cell.length_b   1.000
_cell.length_c   1.000
_cell.angle_alpha   90.00
_cell.angle_beta   90.00
_cell.angle_gamma   90.00
#
_symmetry.space_group_name_H-M   'P 1'
#
loop_
_entity.id
_entity.type
_entity.pdbx_description
1 polymer ?
#
loop_
_entity_poly.entity_id
_entity_poly.type
_entity_poly.pdbx_seq_one_letter_code
_entity_poly.pdbx_strand_id
1 'polypeptide(L)'
;MSYDTIRLEKAYSGGDRDVVAYFAPNFEINPVLKNDLYAADRPQGRGTIARDQQRYRMEVTVQGVFERSDNLPRAHANALQDLFDTSGLVTPRMQVNRIKHYLLSVGGPFELYDGSDEYTAYDQDDAEYNDGVFPTVQVDEFRPTRDMGSPRFEYMVKFVVGEDPGESDPEDEDEDGSWLNPFD
;
A
#
# COMPACT_ATOMS: atom_id res chain seq x y z
N MET A 1 -11.91 13.96 -16.50
CA MET A 1 -11.55 13.04 -15.40
C MET A 1 -11.55 13.85 -14.13
N SER A 2 -12.23 13.36 -13.10
CA SER A 2 -12.24 14.00 -11.78
C SER A 2 -10.87 13.79 -11.12
N TYR A 3 -10.37 14.73 -10.32
CA TYR A 3 -8.99 14.66 -9.79
C TYR A 3 -8.87 13.92 -8.45
N ASP A 4 -9.99 13.36 -7.98
CA ASP A 4 -10.20 12.48 -6.82
C ASP A 4 -10.37 11.00 -7.26
N THR A 5 -10.15 10.72 -8.55
CA THR A 5 -10.35 9.39 -9.15
C THR A 5 -9.36 8.36 -8.63
N ILE A 6 -8.17 8.81 -8.20
CA ILE A 6 -7.18 7.94 -7.57
C ILE A 6 -6.97 8.37 -6.12
N ARG A 7 -7.48 7.59 -5.19
CA ARG A 7 -7.38 7.89 -3.76
C ARG A 7 -7.20 6.62 -2.94
N LEU A 8 -6.45 6.79 -1.86
CA LEU A 8 -6.25 5.76 -0.84
C LEU A 8 -7.08 6.15 0.38
N GLU A 9 -7.88 5.24 0.89
CA GLU A 9 -8.68 5.40 2.09
C GLU A 9 -8.32 4.33 3.12
N LYS A 10 -8.51 4.64 4.39
CA LYS A 10 -8.47 3.63 5.44
C LYS A 10 -9.68 2.72 5.32
N ALA A 11 -9.44 1.42 5.44
CA ALA A 11 -10.50 0.41 5.48
C ALA A 11 -11.61 0.77 6.47
N TYR A 12 -12.86 0.64 6.02
CA TYR A 12 -14.04 0.94 6.82
C TYR A 12 -14.19 0.00 8.02
N SER A 13 -13.97 0.53 9.24
CA SER A 13 -14.21 -0.20 10.50
C SER A 13 -15.39 0.37 11.31
N GLY A 14 -16.51 0.65 10.63
CA GLY A 14 -17.77 1.05 11.28
C GLY A 14 -17.84 2.53 11.72
N GLY A 15 -17.10 3.43 11.06
CA GLY A 15 -17.05 4.87 11.32
C GLY A 15 -16.81 5.72 10.07
N ASP A 16 -16.34 6.97 10.22
CA ASP A 16 -16.04 7.85 9.08
C ASP A 16 -14.89 7.29 8.22
N ARG A 17 -15.03 7.38 6.89
CA ARG A 17 -13.97 7.05 5.93
C ARG A 17 -12.87 8.11 6.03
N ASP A 18 -11.65 7.67 6.30
CA ASP A 18 -10.49 8.53 6.43
C ASP A 18 -9.64 8.43 5.17
N VAL A 19 -9.67 9.50 4.36
CA VAL A 19 -8.86 9.57 3.15
C VAL A 19 -7.41 9.69 3.57
N VAL A 20 -6.56 8.78 3.09
CA VAL A 20 -5.12 8.79 3.37
C VAL A 20 -4.40 9.73 2.41
N ALA A 21 -4.69 9.60 1.11
CA ALA A 21 -4.02 10.36 0.06
C ALA A 21 -4.87 10.48 -1.21
N TYR A 22 -4.69 11.59 -1.93
CA TYR A 22 -5.08 11.73 -3.33
C TYR A 22 -3.82 11.63 -4.19
N PHE A 23 -3.83 10.76 -5.20
CA PHE A 23 -2.72 10.61 -6.12
C PHE A 23 -2.98 11.41 -7.41
N ALA A 24 -1.98 12.16 -7.86
CA ALA A 24 -2.07 12.89 -9.12
C ALA A 24 -1.91 11.90 -10.30
N PRO A 25 -2.70 12.04 -11.37
CA PRO A 25 -2.71 11.08 -12.47
C PRO A 25 -1.45 11.21 -13.33
N ASN A 26 -0.51 10.28 -13.15
CA ASN A 26 0.52 9.91 -14.12
C ASN A 26 0.86 8.44 -13.84
N PHE A 27 0.04 7.51 -14.31
CA PHE A 27 0.12 6.11 -13.88
C PHE A 27 0.69 5.19 -14.97
N GLU A 28 1.40 4.17 -14.51
CA GLU A 28 1.62 2.90 -15.20
C GLU A 28 1.33 1.79 -14.16
N ILE A 29 0.18 1.13 -14.28
CA ILE A 29 -0.11 -0.07 -13.48
C ILE A 29 0.59 -1.22 -14.17
N ASN A 30 1.61 -1.76 -13.50
CA ASN A 30 2.29 -2.97 -13.90
C ASN A 30 1.85 -4.09 -12.96
N PRO A 31 0.81 -4.88 -13.30
CA PRO A 31 0.47 -6.06 -12.53
C PRO A 31 1.61 -7.07 -12.71
N VAL A 32 2.44 -7.23 -11.70
CA VAL A 32 3.52 -8.21 -11.72
C VAL A 32 3.07 -9.43 -10.95
N LEU A 33 2.96 -10.55 -11.66
CA LEU A 33 2.73 -11.86 -11.07
C LEU A 33 4.08 -12.45 -10.64
N LYS A 34 4.43 -12.34 -9.36
CA LYS A 34 5.66 -12.96 -8.82
C LYS A 34 5.36 -14.35 -8.29
N ASN A 35 6.31 -15.26 -8.50
CA ASN A 35 6.32 -16.61 -7.96
C ASN A 35 7.51 -16.70 -7.00
N ASP A 36 7.27 -17.04 -5.73
CA ASP A 36 8.33 -17.23 -4.75
C ASP A 36 8.95 -18.63 -4.92
N LEU A 37 10.19 -18.66 -5.39
CA LEU A 37 10.95 -19.88 -5.66
C LEU A 37 11.86 -20.32 -4.49
N TYR A 38 11.87 -19.58 -3.36
CA TYR A 38 12.90 -19.73 -2.33
C TYR A 38 12.41 -20.04 -0.90
N ALA A 39 11.11 -20.00 -0.59
CA ALA A 39 10.61 -20.14 0.78
C ALA A 39 10.50 -21.60 1.31
N ALA A 40 11.59 -22.37 1.33
CA ALA A 40 11.67 -23.57 2.17
C ALA A 40 13.10 -23.93 2.57
N ASP A 41 13.40 -23.84 3.86
CA ASP A 41 14.63 -24.39 4.42
C ASP A 41 14.60 -25.93 4.49
N ARG A 42 15.77 -26.54 4.26
CA ARG A 42 15.93 -28.00 4.26
C ARG A 42 16.21 -28.51 5.68
N PRO A 43 15.49 -29.54 6.16
CA PRO A 43 15.92 -30.24 7.37
C PRO A 43 17.26 -30.97 7.20
N GLN A 44 17.61 -31.41 5.98
CA GLN A 44 18.90 -32.06 5.65
C GLN A 44 19.05 -32.28 4.12
N GLY A 45 20.08 -31.70 3.48
CA GLY A 45 20.54 -32.14 2.14
C GLY A 45 21.24 -31.07 1.29
N ARG A 46 22.28 -31.45 0.55
CA ARG A 46 23.00 -30.60 -0.42
C ARG A 46 22.36 -30.69 -1.81
N GLY A 47 21.92 -29.56 -2.34
CA GLY A 47 21.37 -29.40 -3.70
C GLY A 47 20.35 -28.25 -3.75
N THR A 48 20.27 -27.53 -4.85
CA THR A 48 19.23 -26.51 -5.06
C THR A 48 18.04 -27.20 -5.71
N ILE A 49 16.89 -27.29 -5.03
CA ILE A 49 15.62 -27.66 -5.66
C ILE A 49 14.77 -26.41 -5.59
N ALA A 50 14.49 -25.79 -6.73
CA ALA A 50 13.45 -24.77 -6.81
C ALA A 50 12.10 -25.48 -6.60
N ARG A 51 11.36 -25.13 -5.55
CA ARG A 51 9.96 -25.53 -5.39
C ARG A 51 9.12 -24.35 -5.86
N ASP A 52 8.34 -24.57 -6.91
CA ASP A 52 7.28 -23.66 -7.33
C ASP A 52 6.16 -23.74 -6.30
N GLN A 53 6.01 -22.70 -5.48
CA GLN A 53 4.96 -22.65 -4.46
C GLN A 53 3.62 -22.16 -5.02
N GLN A 54 3.55 -21.78 -6.31
CA GLN A 54 2.37 -21.24 -6.99
C GLN A 54 1.66 -20.12 -6.21
N ARG A 55 2.39 -19.41 -5.33
CA ARG A 55 1.88 -18.26 -4.60
C ARG A 55 1.92 -17.07 -5.54
N TYR A 56 0.76 -16.73 -6.11
CA TYR A 56 0.59 -15.57 -6.96
C TYR A 56 0.21 -14.37 -6.11
N ARG A 57 1.05 -13.35 -6.11
CA ARG A 57 0.76 -12.07 -5.47
C ARG A 57 0.47 -11.03 -6.55
N MET A 58 -0.69 -10.39 -6.46
CA MET A 58 -1.02 -9.25 -7.33
C MET A 58 -0.48 -7.97 -6.70
N GLU A 59 0.30 -7.22 -7.47
CA GLU A 59 0.90 -5.96 -7.04
C GLU A 59 0.33 -4.81 -7.87
N VAL A 60 -0.01 -3.71 -7.20
CA VAL A 60 -0.41 -2.46 -7.85
C VAL A 60 0.63 -1.40 -7.53
N THR A 61 1.14 -0.72 -8.55
CA THR A 61 2.13 0.34 -8.35
C THR A 61 1.57 1.67 -8.82
N VAL A 62 1.56 2.66 -7.93
CA VAL A 62 1.16 4.03 -8.20
C VAL A 62 2.41 4.90 -8.17
N GLN A 63 2.68 5.58 -9.30
CA GLN A 63 3.79 6.51 -9.42
C GLN A 63 3.25 7.91 -9.73
N GLY A 64 4.03 8.93 -9.41
CA GLY A 64 3.63 10.29 -9.71
C GLY A 64 4.52 11.33 -9.06
N VAL A 65 3.98 12.54 -8.96
CA VAL A 65 4.68 13.69 -8.39
C VAL A 65 3.77 14.40 -7.40
N PHE A 66 4.19 14.49 -6.14
CA PHE A 66 3.60 15.41 -5.19
C PHE A 66 4.06 16.82 -5.52
N GLU A 67 3.09 17.68 -5.72
CA GLU A 67 3.26 19.08 -6.08
C GLU A 67 2.50 19.95 -5.07
N ARG A 68 2.89 21.22 -4.98
CA ARG A 68 2.24 22.19 -4.09
C ARG A 68 0.83 22.49 -4.57
N SER A 69 -0.13 22.64 -3.65
CA SER A 69 -1.56 22.70 -4.02
C SER A 69 -1.92 23.86 -4.97
N ASP A 70 -1.19 24.96 -4.96
CA ASP A 70 -1.39 26.10 -5.88
C ASP A 70 -0.91 25.85 -7.32
N ASN A 71 -0.12 24.81 -7.52
CA ASN A 71 0.32 24.35 -8.84
C ASN A 71 -0.58 23.23 -9.40
N LEU A 72 -1.64 22.86 -8.68
CA LEU A 72 -2.56 21.78 -9.05
C LEU A 72 -3.91 22.34 -9.55
N PRO A 73 -4.68 21.55 -10.32
CA PRO A 73 -6.05 21.90 -10.66
C PRO A 73 -6.88 22.20 -9.42
N ARG A 74 -7.72 23.25 -9.48
CA ARG A 74 -8.45 23.78 -8.32
C ARG A 74 -9.22 22.71 -7.53
N ALA A 75 -9.84 21.75 -8.21
CA ALA A 75 -10.57 20.67 -7.54
C ALA A 75 -9.65 19.79 -6.67
N HIS A 76 -8.47 19.41 -7.20
CA HIS A 76 -7.49 18.63 -6.45
C HIS A 76 -6.86 19.44 -5.31
N ALA A 77 -6.59 20.74 -5.55
CA ALA A 77 -6.10 21.65 -4.53
C ALA A 77 -7.08 21.75 -3.34
N ASN A 78 -8.37 21.87 -3.62
CA ASN A 78 -9.41 21.89 -2.59
C ASN A 78 -9.48 20.56 -1.83
N ALA A 79 -9.46 19.43 -2.54
CA ALA A 79 -9.47 18.11 -1.91
C ALA A 79 -8.27 17.91 -0.96
N LEU A 80 -7.08 18.39 -1.34
CA LEU A 80 -5.91 18.40 -0.46
C LEU A 80 -6.10 19.35 0.74
N GLN A 81 -6.67 20.53 0.52
CA GLN A 81 -6.94 21.48 1.60
C GLN A 81 -7.91 20.92 2.64
N ASP A 82 -8.98 20.27 2.18
CA ASP A 82 -9.96 19.59 3.03
C ASP A 82 -9.30 18.41 3.78
N LEU A 83 -8.49 17.59 3.08
CA LEU A 83 -7.74 16.47 3.65
C LEU A 83 -6.81 16.87 4.80
N PHE A 84 -6.19 18.06 4.69
CA PHE A 84 -5.26 18.58 5.68
C PHE A 84 -5.91 19.58 6.65
N ASP A 85 -7.24 19.74 6.61
CA ASP A 85 -8.02 20.71 7.38
C ASP A 85 -7.35 22.11 7.39
N THR A 86 -7.00 22.58 6.18
CA THR A 86 -6.27 23.84 6.03
C THR A 86 -6.77 24.62 4.83
N SER A 87 -7.02 25.92 5.03
CA SER A 87 -7.24 26.86 3.92
C SER A 87 -5.92 27.31 3.27
N GLY A 88 -4.77 26.83 3.77
CA GLY A 88 -3.43 27.22 3.34
C GLY A 88 -2.89 26.40 2.17
N LEU A 89 -1.61 26.60 1.86
CA LEU A 89 -0.91 25.81 0.85
C LEU A 89 -0.55 24.43 1.41
N VAL A 90 -1.00 23.37 0.72
CA VAL A 90 -0.54 22.01 1.01
C VAL A 90 0.76 21.77 0.27
N THR A 91 1.80 21.38 1.00
CA THR A 91 3.13 21.13 0.43
C THR A 91 3.32 19.64 0.11
N PRO A 92 4.21 19.28 -0.83
CA PRO A 92 4.57 17.88 -1.06
C PRO A 92 5.07 17.17 0.20
N ARG A 93 5.78 17.89 1.08
CA ARG A 93 6.26 17.36 2.36
C ARG A 93 5.10 16.93 3.26
N MET A 94 4.00 17.69 3.29
CA MET A 94 2.80 17.33 4.06
C MET A 94 2.17 16.05 3.53
N GLN A 95 2.02 15.93 2.21
CA GLN A 95 1.50 14.73 1.54
C GLN A 95 2.34 13.49 1.86
N VAL A 96 3.67 13.58 1.72
CA VAL A 96 4.60 12.48 2.07
C VAL A 96 4.51 12.12 3.55
N ASN A 97 4.44 13.11 4.44
CA ASN A 97 4.39 12.85 5.87
C ASN A 97 3.08 12.17 6.29
N ARG A 98 1.96 12.53 5.65
CA ARG A 98 0.67 11.87 5.89
C ARG A 98 0.74 10.40 5.51
N ILE A 99 1.18 10.07 4.30
CA ILE A 99 1.33 8.66 3.88
C ILE A 99 2.22 7.91 4.86
N LYS A 100 3.41 8.44 5.20
CA LYS A 100 4.31 7.82 6.18
C LYS A 100 3.66 7.60 7.54
N HIS A 101 2.80 8.50 8.00
CA HIS A 101 2.08 8.33 9.25
C HIS A 101 1.15 7.11 9.21
N TYR A 102 0.39 6.92 8.13
CA TYR A 102 -0.45 5.73 8.01
C TYR A 102 0.38 4.45 7.93
N LEU A 103 1.51 4.47 7.21
CA LEU A 103 2.39 3.31 7.10
C LEU A 103 3.04 2.90 8.42
N LEU A 104 3.53 3.88 9.18
CA LEU A 104 4.37 3.60 10.35
C LEU A 104 3.58 3.57 11.66
N SER A 105 2.38 4.13 11.70
CA SER A 105 1.65 4.35 12.96
C SER A 105 0.20 3.87 12.95
N VAL A 106 -0.41 3.67 11.78
CA VAL A 106 -1.82 3.28 11.69
C VAL A 106 -1.99 1.85 11.19
N GLY A 107 -1.27 1.46 10.14
CA GLY A 107 -1.40 0.15 9.50
C GLY A 107 -2.63 0.03 8.59
N GLY A 108 -2.62 -1.02 7.75
CA GLY A 108 -3.70 -1.38 6.82
C GLY A 108 -4.66 -2.44 7.38
N PRO A 109 -5.61 -2.94 6.58
CA PRO A 109 -5.75 -2.78 5.12
C PRO A 109 -6.26 -1.40 4.68
N PHE A 110 -6.10 -1.09 3.38
CA PHE A 110 -6.54 0.15 2.76
C PHE A 110 -7.44 -0.12 1.55
N GLU A 111 -8.37 0.81 1.31
CA GLU A 111 -9.19 0.85 0.12
C GLU A 111 -8.50 1.74 -0.92
N LEU A 112 -8.20 1.19 -2.11
CA LEU A 112 -7.63 1.95 -3.22
C LEU A 112 -8.67 2.10 -4.31
N TYR A 113 -8.91 3.33 -4.74
CA TYR A 113 -9.76 3.63 -5.89
C TYR A 113 -8.86 4.06 -7.04
N ASP A 114 -9.05 3.48 -8.23
CA ASP A 114 -8.42 3.91 -9.48
C ASP A 114 -9.41 3.82 -10.65
N GLY A 115 -10.09 4.93 -10.93
CA GLY A 115 -10.99 4.97 -12.09
C GLY A 115 -12.21 4.10 -11.90
N SER A 116 -12.29 3.02 -12.69
CA SER A 116 -13.32 1.99 -12.58
C SER A 116 -12.92 0.84 -11.65
N ASP A 117 -11.66 0.77 -11.25
CA ASP A 117 -11.13 -0.32 -10.45
C ASP A 117 -11.17 0.10 -8.96
N GLU A 118 -11.85 -0.69 -8.15
CA GLU A 118 -12.05 -0.47 -6.72
C GLU A 118 -11.48 -1.63 -5.92
N TYR A 119 -10.40 -1.39 -5.19
CA TYR A 119 -9.74 -2.36 -4.32
C TYR A 119 -10.36 -2.28 -2.92
N THR A 120 -11.58 -2.79 -2.78
CA THR A 120 -12.44 -2.61 -1.60
C THR A 120 -13.00 -3.92 -1.04
N ALA A 121 -12.82 -5.06 -1.71
CA ALA A 121 -13.32 -6.34 -1.21
C ALA A 121 -12.50 -6.84 -0.02
N TYR A 122 -13.16 -7.14 1.09
CA TYR A 122 -12.51 -7.68 2.29
C TYR A 122 -12.45 -9.20 2.27
N ASP A 123 -13.49 -9.81 1.71
CA ASP A 123 -13.59 -11.25 1.54
C ASP A 123 -13.57 -11.62 0.05
N GLN A 124 -13.20 -12.86 -0.24
CA GLN A 124 -13.15 -13.36 -1.62
C GLN A 124 -14.52 -13.32 -2.31
N ASP A 125 -15.59 -13.49 -1.54
CA ASP A 125 -16.96 -13.48 -2.05
C ASP A 125 -17.45 -12.06 -2.43
N ASP A 126 -16.79 -11.00 -1.93
CA ASP A 126 -17.09 -9.61 -2.26
C ASP A 126 -16.33 -9.15 -3.53
N ALA A 127 -15.40 -9.95 -4.05
CA ALA A 127 -14.59 -9.58 -5.21
C ALA A 127 -15.34 -9.83 -6.52
N GLU A 128 -15.76 -8.75 -7.19
CA GLU A 128 -16.40 -8.77 -8.50
C GLU A 128 -15.40 -8.37 -9.61
N TYR A 129 -14.46 -9.27 -9.92
CA TYR A 129 -13.35 -8.99 -10.85
C TYR A 129 -13.79 -8.52 -12.25
N ASN A 130 -14.95 -8.96 -12.74
CA ASN A 130 -15.46 -8.54 -14.05
C ASN A 130 -16.04 -7.11 -14.04
N ASP A 131 -16.44 -6.64 -12.85
CA ASP A 131 -17.05 -5.34 -12.62
C ASP A 131 -16.07 -4.34 -11.97
N GLY A 132 -14.79 -4.73 -11.84
CA GLY A 132 -13.71 -3.87 -11.37
C GLY A 132 -13.53 -3.86 -9.85
N VAL A 133 -14.17 -4.77 -9.10
CA VAL A 133 -14.01 -4.84 -7.65
C VAL A 133 -12.97 -5.90 -7.27
N PHE A 134 -11.89 -5.45 -6.64
CA PHE A 134 -10.74 -6.25 -6.25
C PHE A 134 -10.56 -6.28 -4.72
N PRO A 135 -9.80 -7.24 -4.18
CA PRO A 135 -9.45 -7.23 -2.76
C PRO A 135 -8.77 -5.93 -2.31
N THR A 136 -8.94 -5.58 -1.04
CA THR A 136 -8.23 -4.45 -0.41
C THR A 136 -6.71 -4.57 -0.53
N VAL A 137 -6.02 -3.44 -0.35
CA VAL A 137 -4.57 -3.37 -0.50
C VAL A 137 -3.83 -3.13 0.81
N GLN A 138 -2.62 -3.69 0.90
CA GLN A 138 -1.61 -3.27 1.86
C GLN A 138 -0.51 -2.51 1.14
N VAL A 139 0.11 -1.54 1.81
CA VAL A 139 1.25 -0.83 1.24
C VAL A 139 2.52 -1.63 1.53
N ASP A 140 3.12 -2.17 0.47
CA ASP A 140 4.40 -2.87 0.50
C ASP A 140 5.56 -1.88 0.64
N GLU A 141 5.52 -0.82 -0.17
CA GLU A 141 6.65 0.07 -0.30
C GLU A 141 6.21 1.49 -0.64
N PHE A 142 6.83 2.49 0.01
CA PHE A 142 6.68 3.89 -0.33
C PHE A 142 8.03 4.57 -0.48
N ARG A 143 8.37 4.96 -1.72
CA ARG A 143 9.61 5.65 -2.08
C ARG A 143 9.33 7.07 -2.54
N PRO A 144 9.39 8.08 -1.65
CA PRO A 144 9.44 9.47 -2.06
C PRO A 144 10.87 9.85 -2.47
N THR A 145 11.09 10.17 -3.74
CA THR A 145 12.37 10.70 -4.22
C THR A 145 12.38 12.21 -4.08
N ARG A 146 13.43 12.72 -3.42
CA ARG A 146 13.64 14.17 -3.29
C ARG A 146 14.86 14.58 -4.12
N ASP A 147 14.63 15.41 -5.11
CA ASP A 147 15.70 16.21 -5.70
C ASP A 147 15.96 17.44 -4.85
N MET A 148 17.21 17.59 -4.38
CA MET A 148 17.62 18.78 -3.65
C MET A 148 17.47 20.02 -4.55
N GLY A 149 16.51 20.88 -4.22
CA GLY A 149 16.21 22.12 -4.94
C GLY A 149 14.91 22.11 -5.74
N SER A 150 14.24 20.96 -5.87
CA SER A 150 12.94 20.89 -6.55
C SER A 150 11.79 21.16 -5.57
N PRO A 151 10.78 21.97 -5.96
CA PRO A 151 9.54 22.11 -5.18
C PRO A 151 8.62 20.89 -5.33
N ARG A 152 9.06 19.82 -6.02
CA ARG A 152 8.32 18.59 -6.32
C ARG A 152 8.96 17.38 -5.65
N PHE A 153 8.14 16.39 -5.33
CA PHE A 153 8.60 15.10 -4.82
C PHE A 153 8.03 14.01 -5.72
N GLU A 154 8.88 13.36 -6.49
CA GLU A 154 8.46 12.14 -7.19
C GLU A 154 8.17 11.05 -6.16
N TYR A 155 7.22 10.19 -6.45
CA TYR A 155 6.87 9.09 -5.57
C TYR A 155 6.55 7.82 -6.33
N MET A 156 6.79 6.71 -5.66
CA MET A 156 6.26 5.41 -5.97
C MET A 156 5.65 4.82 -4.69
N VAL A 157 4.41 4.36 -4.80
CA VAL A 157 3.74 3.55 -3.78
C VAL A 157 3.43 2.20 -4.42
N LYS A 158 3.88 1.12 -3.79
CA LYS A 158 3.60 -0.24 -4.20
C LYS A 158 2.64 -0.85 -3.20
N PHE A 159 1.65 -1.53 -3.72
CA PHE A 159 0.59 -2.18 -2.99
C PHE A 159 0.59 -3.68 -3.28
N VAL A 160 0.28 -4.47 -2.25
CA VAL A 160 -0.11 -5.87 -2.41
C VAL A 160 -1.62 -5.97 -2.27
N VAL A 161 -2.26 -6.70 -3.17
CA VAL A 161 -3.71 -6.93 -3.18
C VAL A 161 -4.03 -8.21 -2.41
N GLY A 162 -4.98 -8.15 -1.48
CA GLY A 162 -5.58 -9.31 -0.80
C GLY A 162 -4.68 -9.99 0.24
N GLU A 163 -3.68 -9.29 0.77
CA GLU A 163 -2.84 -9.82 1.85
C GLU A 163 -3.55 -9.67 3.19
N ASP A 164 -3.77 -10.78 3.88
CA ASP A 164 -4.35 -10.82 5.22
C ASP A 164 -3.34 -10.19 6.21
N PRO A 165 -3.70 -9.14 6.98
CA PRO A 165 -2.81 -8.55 7.98
C PRO A 165 -2.39 -9.53 9.10
N GLY A 166 -2.99 -10.72 9.17
CA GLY A 166 -2.67 -11.77 10.14
C GLY A 166 -1.80 -12.92 9.63
N GLU A 167 -1.49 -13.02 8.34
CA GLU A 167 -0.57 -14.05 7.83
C GLU A 167 0.86 -13.49 7.84
N SER A 168 1.34 -13.17 9.04
CA SER A 168 2.77 -13.10 9.31
C SER A 168 3.40 -14.41 8.84
N ASP A 169 4.60 -14.32 8.26
CA ASP A 169 5.41 -15.46 7.87
C ASP A 169 5.22 -16.64 8.85
N PRO A 170 5.02 -17.88 8.38
CA PRO A 170 5.00 -19.06 9.25
C PRO A 170 6.35 -19.32 9.95
N GLU A 171 7.27 -18.35 10.00
CA GLU A 171 8.58 -18.42 10.63
C GLU A 171 8.65 -17.79 12.03
N ASP A 172 7.61 -17.13 12.53
CA ASP A 172 7.62 -16.52 13.89
C ASP A 172 6.99 -17.39 15.00
N GLU A 173 6.49 -18.60 14.69
CA GLU A 173 6.00 -19.57 15.68
C GLU A 173 6.99 -20.73 15.90
N ASP A 174 8.24 -20.48 16.33
CA ASP A 174 9.09 -21.58 16.81
C ASP A 174 10.28 -21.17 17.71
N GLU A 175 10.21 -20.12 18.53
CA GLU A 175 11.29 -19.84 19.50
C GLU A 175 10.83 -19.27 20.86
N ASP A 176 9.87 -19.93 21.53
CA ASP A 176 9.75 -19.85 23.00
C ASP A 176 9.23 -21.16 23.58
N GLY A 177 10.15 -21.96 24.13
CA GLY A 177 9.73 -23.11 24.93
C GLY A 177 10.82 -24.07 25.41
N SER A 178 12.08 -23.65 25.66
CA SER A 178 12.95 -24.32 26.65
C SER A 178 14.32 -23.67 26.80
N TRP A 179 14.40 -22.55 27.53
CA TRP A 179 15.64 -22.29 28.28
C TRP A 179 15.59 -23.09 29.57
N LEU A 180 16.24 -24.25 29.52
CA LEU A 180 16.54 -25.11 30.66
C LEU A 180 17.13 -24.28 31.81
N ASN A 181 16.46 -24.34 32.97
CA ASN A 181 16.96 -23.86 34.26
C ASN A 181 18.42 -24.30 34.47
N PRO A 182 19.37 -23.37 34.71
CA PRO A 182 20.69 -23.76 35.14
C PRO A 182 20.68 -23.96 36.66
N PHE A 183 20.69 -25.24 37.07
CA PHE A 183 21.28 -25.76 38.31
C PHE A 183 20.75 -25.23 39.66
N ASP A 184 19.93 -26.08 40.29
CA ASP A 184 19.85 -26.29 41.76
C ASP A 184 21.03 -27.19 42.20
#